data_AF-A0A954Y452-F1
#
_entry.id   AF-A0A954Y452-F1
#
_cell.length_a   1.000
_cell.length_b   1.000
_cell.length_c   1.000
_cell.angle_alpha   90.00
_cell.angle_beta   90.00
_cell.angle_gamma   90.00
#
_symmetry.space_group_name_H-M   'P 1'
#
loop_
_entity.id
_entity.type
_entity.pdbx_description
1 polymer ?
#
loop_
_entity_poly.entity_id
_entity_poly.type
_entity_poly.pdbx_seq_one_letter_code
_entity_poly.pdbx_strand_id
1 'polypeptide(L)'
;AKYEWYRRVISVLHEAYPDLHLKAWTPVEIDWFARLTGKPVRWVLEDMIEAGLGSMPGGGAEIFHPEVRGKICEHKADARRWVECHREAHQLGLKSNCTMLYGHVEQPYHRIDHLLRLRELQDETRGFQTYIPLAFHPDNTKLGEQYKIKKPSALVDLRQMAIARLMLDNVPHVKAYWIMLGVGTAQAALAYGADDIDGTVRHELIYHDAGATTPEVMSVEQIRRLIREAGREPIERDTLYRRVDRTAEGWKLGEPITVGV
;
A
#
# COMPACT_ATOMS: atom_id res chain seq x y z
N ALA A 1 -4.09 0.18 24.63
CA ALA A 1 -2.70 0.70 24.66
C ALA A 1 -2.75 2.21 24.71
N LYS A 2 -1.77 2.86 25.35
CA LYS A 2 -1.68 4.32 25.42
C LYS A 2 -0.96 4.87 24.18
N TYR A 3 -1.38 6.03 23.68
CA TYR A 3 -0.84 6.67 22.46
C TYR A 3 0.68 6.86 22.50
N GLU A 4 1.20 7.23 23.67
CA GLU A 4 2.61 7.51 23.95
C GLU A 4 3.52 6.31 23.68
N TRP A 5 2.98 5.08 23.82
CA TRP A 5 3.74 3.88 23.46
C TRP A 5 4.02 3.83 21.96
N TYR A 6 3.01 4.10 21.12
CA TYR A 6 3.15 4.10 19.66
C TYR A 6 4.10 5.20 19.18
N ARG A 7 3.98 6.40 19.75
CA ARG A 7 4.90 7.52 19.48
C ARG A 7 6.35 7.16 19.86
N ARG A 8 6.54 6.54 21.04
CA ARG A 8 7.87 6.13 21.52
C ARG A 8 8.52 5.07 20.63
N VAL A 9 7.75 4.19 20.00
CA VAL A 9 8.30 3.24 19.01
C VAL A 9 8.97 3.99 17.86
N ILE A 10 8.32 5.02 17.34
CA ILE A 10 8.88 5.85 16.25
C ILE A 10 10.14 6.59 16.73
N SER A 11 10.07 7.28 17.89
CA SER A 11 11.20 8.07 18.37
C SER A 11 12.43 7.23 18.69
N VAL A 12 12.27 6.07 19.35
CA VAL A 12 13.38 5.17 19.67
C VAL A 12 14.06 4.65 18.41
N LEU A 13 13.28 4.29 17.38
CA LEU A 13 13.84 3.82 16.11
C LEU A 13 14.56 4.95 15.37
N HIS A 14 13.97 6.15 15.34
CA HIS A 14 14.56 7.30 14.69
C HIS A 14 15.87 7.74 15.36
N GLU A 15 15.91 7.78 16.70
CA GLU A 15 17.12 8.11 17.47
C GLU A 15 18.22 7.06 17.29
N ALA A 16 17.88 5.77 17.29
CA ALA A 16 18.85 4.68 17.14
C ALA A 16 19.35 4.51 15.70
N TYR A 17 18.51 4.83 14.71
CA TYR A 17 18.78 4.62 13.28
C TYR A 17 18.29 5.83 12.45
N PRO A 18 18.98 6.98 12.50
CA PRO A 18 18.52 8.23 11.88
C PRO A 18 18.40 8.13 10.35
N ASP A 19 19.19 7.27 9.71
CA ASP A 19 19.14 7.05 8.26
C ASP A 19 18.01 6.08 7.83
N LEU A 20 17.34 5.41 8.77
CA LEU A 20 16.24 4.49 8.49
C LEU A 20 14.94 5.27 8.27
N HIS A 21 14.42 5.20 7.04
CA HIS A 21 13.12 5.79 6.72
C HIS A 21 11.97 5.03 7.37
N LEU A 22 11.24 5.66 8.28
CA LEU A 22 10.12 5.05 8.99
C LEU A 22 8.80 5.25 8.22
N LYS A 23 8.32 4.19 7.55
CA LYS A 23 6.97 4.11 6.99
C LYS A 23 6.06 3.33 7.93
N ALA A 24 5.19 4.03 8.63
CA ALA A 24 4.35 3.42 9.66
C ALA A 24 2.95 4.01 9.70
N TRP A 25 2.04 3.22 10.29
CA TRP A 25 0.64 3.53 10.62
C TRP A 25 -0.24 3.84 9.41
N THR A 26 -1.25 2.99 9.18
CA THR A 26 -2.27 3.30 8.19
C THR A 26 -3.20 4.40 8.74
N PRO A 27 -4.04 5.02 7.89
CA PRO A 27 -5.09 5.91 8.36
C PRO A 27 -6.02 5.33 9.44
N VAL A 28 -6.17 3.99 9.49
CA VAL A 28 -6.98 3.34 10.53
C VAL A 28 -6.33 3.52 11.90
N GLU A 29 -5.01 3.35 12.00
CA GLU A 29 -4.27 3.57 13.25
C GLU A 29 -4.19 5.06 13.60
N ILE A 30 -4.01 5.94 12.62
CA ILE A 30 -4.00 7.40 12.85
C ILE A 30 -5.37 7.90 13.38
N ASP A 31 -6.49 7.45 12.79
CA ASP A 31 -7.84 7.77 13.32
C ASP A 31 -8.02 7.22 14.74
N TRP A 32 -7.52 6.01 15.01
CA TRP A 32 -7.54 5.43 16.35
C TRP A 32 -6.74 6.26 17.35
N PHE A 33 -5.55 6.76 16.98
CA PHE A 33 -4.74 7.63 17.83
C PHE A 33 -5.41 8.98 18.11
N ALA A 34 -6.10 9.55 17.12
CA ALA A 34 -6.90 10.75 17.29
C ALA A 34 -8.01 10.54 18.34
N ARG A 35 -8.67 9.37 18.31
CA ARG A 35 -9.68 8.99 19.32
C ARG A 35 -9.08 8.78 20.71
N LEU A 36 -7.92 8.12 20.80
CA LEU A 36 -7.24 7.88 22.08
C LEU A 36 -6.78 9.17 22.77
N THR A 37 -6.32 10.15 21.99
CA THR A 37 -5.79 11.42 22.49
C THR A 37 -6.85 12.50 22.64
N GLY A 38 -8.00 12.36 21.98
CA GLY A 38 -9.00 13.42 21.84
C GLY A 38 -8.52 14.60 20.99
N LYS A 39 -7.42 14.43 20.23
CA LYS A 39 -6.82 15.46 19.38
C LYS A 39 -7.22 15.25 17.91
N PRO A 40 -7.20 16.30 17.07
CA PRO A 40 -7.46 16.15 15.65
C PRO A 40 -6.36 15.33 14.96
N VAL A 41 -6.70 14.70 13.84
CA VAL A 41 -5.77 13.89 13.02
C VAL A 41 -4.49 14.64 12.69
N ARG A 42 -4.61 15.92 12.32
CA ARG A 42 -3.46 16.79 12.03
C ARG A 42 -2.47 16.85 13.20
N TRP A 43 -2.95 17.03 14.43
CA TRP A 43 -2.09 17.10 15.62
C TRP A 43 -1.33 15.78 15.84
N VAL A 44 -2.01 14.64 15.64
CA VAL A 44 -1.38 13.31 15.75
C VAL A 44 -0.28 13.14 14.70
N LEU A 45 -0.52 13.59 13.47
CA LEU A 45 0.46 13.51 12.39
C LEU A 45 1.66 14.43 12.68
N GLU A 46 1.43 15.67 13.11
CA GLU A 46 2.50 16.60 13.51
C GLU A 46 3.37 16.01 14.62
N ASP A 47 2.77 15.43 15.65
CA ASP A 47 3.49 14.80 16.78
C ASP A 47 4.25 13.53 16.36
N MET A 48 3.70 12.73 15.44
CA MET A 48 4.39 11.56 14.89
C MET A 48 5.53 11.94 13.94
N ILE A 49 5.37 13.02 13.15
CA ILE A 49 6.44 13.58 12.31
C ILE A 49 7.58 14.09 13.20
N GLU A 50 7.27 14.81 14.27
CA GLU A 50 8.26 15.25 15.26
C GLU A 50 9.02 14.07 15.87
N ALA A 51 8.34 12.94 16.09
CA ALA A 51 8.96 11.71 16.58
C ALA A 51 9.83 11.00 15.52
N GLY A 52 9.75 11.36 14.24
CA GLY A 52 10.56 10.76 13.15
C GLY A 52 9.77 9.96 12.11
N LEU A 53 8.44 10.06 12.05
CA LEU A 53 7.64 9.42 11.00
C LEU A 53 7.97 10.02 9.62
N GLY A 54 8.40 9.19 8.68
CA GLY A 54 8.82 9.63 7.35
C GLY A 54 7.77 9.49 6.24
N SER A 55 6.83 8.55 6.36
CA SER A 55 5.74 8.36 5.37
C SER A 55 4.66 7.41 5.90
N MET A 56 3.53 7.31 5.19
CA MET A 56 2.44 6.40 5.56
C MET A 56 2.26 5.24 4.56
N PRO A 57 1.92 4.02 5.01
CA PRO A 57 1.32 2.98 4.17
C PRO A 57 -0.11 3.32 3.78
N GLY A 58 -0.66 2.59 2.80
CA GLY A 58 -1.99 2.86 2.23
C GLY A 58 -3.11 1.92 2.70
N GLY A 59 -2.84 1.04 3.66
CA GLY A 59 -3.80 0.02 4.11
C GLY A 59 -5.08 0.60 4.71
N GLY A 60 -6.09 -0.25 4.90
CA GLY A 60 -7.35 0.12 5.55
C GLY A 60 -8.36 0.87 4.66
N ALA A 61 -8.02 1.07 3.38
CA ALA A 61 -8.93 1.66 2.40
C ALA A 61 -10.09 0.71 2.06
N GLU A 62 -9.79 -0.58 1.87
CA GLU A 62 -10.73 -1.63 1.47
C GLU A 62 -11.53 -1.23 0.22
N ILE A 63 -12.87 -1.14 0.32
CA ILE A 63 -13.74 -0.45 -0.64
C ILE A 63 -14.40 0.74 0.07
N PHE A 64 -14.48 1.89 -0.61
CA PHE A 64 -15.03 3.11 -0.02
C PHE A 64 -16.55 3.15 -0.04
N HIS A 65 -17.16 2.58 -1.08
CA HIS A 65 -18.60 2.64 -1.27
C HIS A 65 -19.38 2.08 -0.05
N PRO A 66 -20.34 2.83 0.52
CA PRO A 66 -21.03 2.45 1.75
C PRO A 66 -21.71 1.07 1.70
N GLU A 67 -22.26 0.69 0.54
CA GLU A 67 -22.93 -0.61 0.35
C GLU A 67 -22.02 -1.81 0.59
N VAL A 68 -20.72 -1.65 0.35
CA VAL A 68 -19.72 -2.69 0.59
C VAL A 68 -19.11 -2.50 1.96
N ARG A 69 -18.75 -1.26 2.31
CA ARG A 69 -18.02 -0.96 3.55
C ARG A 69 -18.79 -1.45 4.79
N GLY A 70 -20.11 -1.27 4.83
CA GLY A 70 -20.96 -1.78 5.92
C GLY A 70 -20.97 -3.31 6.06
N LYS A 71 -20.60 -4.05 5.01
CA LYS A 71 -20.53 -5.52 5.02
C LYS A 71 -19.16 -6.05 5.46
N ILE A 72 -18.09 -5.27 5.27
CA ILE A 72 -16.71 -5.74 5.42
C ILE A 72 -15.92 -5.04 6.54
N CYS A 73 -16.41 -3.92 7.08
CA CYS A 73 -15.70 -3.07 8.03
C CYS A 73 -16.60 -2.67 9.20
N GLU A 74 -16.94 -3.61 10.08
CA GLU A 74 -17.89 -3.33 11.17
C GLU A 74 -17.32 -2.39 12.26
N HIS A 75 -15.98 -2.22 12.35
CA HIS A 75 -15.33 -1.42 13.41
C HIS A 75 -14.07 -0.64 12.97
N LYS A 76 -13.86 -0.40 11.67
CA LYS A 76 -12.70 0.36 11.15
C LYS A 76 -13.07 1.82 10.86
N ALA A 77 -12.06 2.69 10.70
CA ALA A 77 -12.25 4.06 10.23
C ALA A 77 -13.11 4.08 8.95
N ASP A 78 -14.08 5.01 8.86
CA ASP A 78 -14.90 5.16 7.66
C ASP A 78 -14.07 5.71 6.48
N ALA A 79 -14.62 5.63 5.27
CA ALA A 79 -13.93 6.08 4.06
C ALA A 79 -13.54 7.56 4.13
N ARG A 80 -14.36 8.38 4.77
CA ARG A 80 -14.11 9.82 4.94
C ARG A 80 -12.90 10.07 5.83
N ARG A 81 -12.79 9.37 6.97
CA ARG A 81 -11.65 9.44 7.88
C ARG A 81 -10.36 8.97 7.20
N TRP A 82 -10.42 7.90 6.41
CA TRP A 82 -9.28 7.43 5.64
C TRP A 82 -8.75 8.52 4.68
N VAL A 83 -9.67 9.15 3.93
CA VAL A 83 -9.35 10.27 3.01
C VAL A 83 -8.83 11.49 3.76
N GLU A 84 -9.44 11.86 4.90
CA GLU A 84 -9.02 12.98 5.74
C GLU A 84 -7.59 12.80 6.26
N CYS A 85 -7.23 11.60 6.73
CA CYS A 85 -5.88 11.31 7.20
C CYS A 85 -4.83 11.47 6.11
N HIS A 86 -5.06 10.92 4.92
CA HIS A 86 -4.13 11.10 3.80
C HIS A 86 -4.05 12.57 3.37
N ARG A 87 -5.17 13.28 3.33
CA ARG A 87 -5.21 14.72 3.01
C ARG A 87 -4.33 15.53 3.96
N GLU A 88 -4.52 15.39 5.26
CA GLU A 88 -3.71 16.10 6.27
C GLU A 88 -2.23 15.69 6.18
N ALA A 89 -1.94 14.39 6.02
CA ALA A 89 -0.57 13.91 5.87
C ALA A 89 0.13 14.55 4.66
N HIS A 90 -0.55 14.61 3.51
CA HIS A 90 -0.01 15.22 2.30
C HIS A 90 0.19 16.74 2.44
N GLN A 91 -0.72 17.43 3.13
CA GLN A 91 -0.57 18.86 3.44
C GLN A 91 0.60 19.16 4.39
N LEU A 92 0.96 18.19 5.25
CA LEU A 92 2.15 18.23 6.10
C LEU A 92 3.42 17.78 5.36
N GLY A 93 3.34 17.47 4.07
CA GLY A 93 4.48 17.09 3.23
C GLY A 93 4.82 15.59 3.26
N LEU A 94 4.08 14.77 4.01
CA LEU A 94 4.28 13.32 4.01
C LEU A 94 3.83 12.71 2.68
N LYS A 95 4.60 11.72 2.23
CA LYS A 95 4.20 10.82 1.15
C LYS A 95 3.47 9.62 1.69
N SER A 96 2.57 9.05 0.87
CA SER A 96 1.85 7.84 1.24
C SER A 96 1.54 6.94 0.05
N ASN A 97 0.92 5.79 0.32
CA ASN A 97 0.39 4.90 -0.71
C ASN A 97 -1.14 4.83 -0.58
N CYS A 98 -1.82 4.31 -1.59
CA CYS A 98 -3.24 3.98 -1.54
C CYS A 98 -3.46 2.52 -1.94
N THR A 99 -4.44 1.85 -1.35
CA THR A 99 -4.79 0.47 -1.69
C THR A 99 -6.26 0.32 -2.02
N MET A 100 -6.62 -0.79 -2.66
CA MET A 100 -8.02 -1.20 -2.80
C MET A 100 -8.11 -2.72 -2.65
N LEU A 101 -8.92 -3.19 -1.72
CA LEU A 101 -9.24 -4.61 -1.64
C LEU A 101 -10.30 -4.94 -2.71
N TYR A 102 -10.06 -6.01 -3.49
CA TYR A 102 -10.97 -6.40 -4.57
C TYR A 102 -11.12 -7.92 -4.65
N GLY A 103 -12.18 -8.36 -5.33
CA GLY A 103 -12.46 -9.77 -5.56
C GLY A 103 -13.30 -10.43 -4.46
N HIS A 104 -14.08 -9.63 -3.73
CA HIS A 104 -14.99 -10.09 -2.70
C HIS A 104 -16.45 -9.77 -3.07
N VAL A 105 -17.23 -9.22 -2.14
CA VAL A 105 -18.67 -8.93 -2.31
C VAL A 105 -18.97 -7.69 -3.16
N GLU A 106 -17.95 -6.99 -3.67
CA GLU A 106 -18.10 -5.75 -4.41
C GLU A 106 -18.41 -5.97 -5.89
N GLN A 107 -19.26 -5.11 -6.45
CA GLN A 107 -19.51 -5.00 -7.88
C GLN A 107 -18.45 -4.12 -8.57
N PRO A 108 -18.29 -4.25 -9.91
CA PRO A 108 -17.33 -3.45 -10.67
C PRO A 108 -17.45 -1.94 -10.45
N TYR A 109 -18.68 -1.39 -10.36
CA TYR A 109 -18.88 0.05 -10.15
C TYR A 109 -18.32 0.54 -8.80
N HIS A 110 -18.26 -0.30 -7.77
CA HIS A 110 -17.63 0.05 -6.50
C HIS A 110 -16.12 0.25 -6.63
N ARG A 111 -15.47 -0.52 -7.51
CA ARG A 111 -14.04 -0.37 -7.79
C ARG A 111 -13.78 0.92 -8.55
N ILE A 112 -14.66 1.26 -9.50
CA ILE A 112 -14.60 2.52 -10.25
C ILE A 112 -14.81 3.72 -9.32
N ASP A 113 -15.83 3.70 -8.45
CA ASP A 113 -16.05 4.71 -7.41
C ASP A 113 -14.81 4.88 -6.52
N HIS A 114 -14.20 3.77 -6.09
CA HIS A 114 -13.00 3.80 -5.27
C HIS A 114 -11.82 4.47 -5.99
N LEU A 115 -11.54 4.08 -7.24
CA LEU A 115 -10.45 4.65 -8.04
C LEU A 115 -10.67 6.15 -8.33
N LEU A 116 -11.92 6.56 -8.60
CA LEU A 116 -12.26 7.98 -8.80
C LEU A 116 -11.94 8.82 -7.57
N ARG A 117 -12.32 8.36 -6.37
CA ARG A 117 -12.04 9.07 -5.11
C ARG A 117 -10.53 9.16 -4.81
N LEU A 118 -9.78 8.10 -5.11
CA LEU A 118 -8.32 8.12 -4.99
C LEU A 118 -7.70 9.15 -5.94
N ARG A 119 -8.17 9.19 -7.19
CA ARG A 119 -7.73 10.14 -8.21
C ARG A 119 -8.04 11.58 -7.81
N GLU A 120 -9.26 11.86 -7.34
CA GLU A 120 -9.67 13.18 -6.88
C GLU A 120 -8.78 13.68 -5.73
N LEU A 121 -8.55 12.84 -4.71
CA LEU A 121 -7.66 13.20 -3.61
C LEU A 121 -6.22 13.45 -4.10
N GLN A 122 -5.76 12.68 -5.08
CA GLN A 122 -4.44 12.84 -5.65
C GLN A 122 -4.31 14.12 -6.48
N ASP A 123 -5.35 14.52 -7.22
CA ASP A 123 -5.39 15.80 -7.94
C ASP A 123 -5.24 16.99 -6.98
N GLU A 124 -5.85 16.88 -5.80
CA GLU A 124 -5.82 17.92 -4.77
C GLU A 124 -4.50 17.98 -4.01
N THR A 125 -3.86 16.83 -3.74
CA THR A 125 -2.79 16.75 -2.73
C THR A 125 -1.44 16.23 -3.25
N ARG A 126 -1.43 15.46 -4.35
CA ARG A 126 -0.22 14.92 -5.00
C ARG A 126 0.75 14.20 -4.06
N GLY A 127 0.21 13.56 -3.02
CA GLY A 127 1.00 12.89 -1.98
C GLY A 127 1.07 11.37 -2.12
N PHE A 128 0.18 10.75 -2.90
CA PHE A 128 0.30 9.32 -3.19
C PHE A 128 1.46 9.05 -4.14
N GLN A 129 2.27 8.05 -3.79
CA GLN A 129 3.33 7.52 -4.64
C GLN A 129 2.84 6.31 -5.42
N THR A 130 2.01 5.47 -4.80
CA THR A 130 1.74 4.12 -5.31
C THR A 130 0.33 3.66 -5.01
N TYR A 131 -0.32 3.13 -6.04
CA TYR A 131 -1.54 2.36 -5.91
C TYR A 131 -1.24 0.87 -5.79
N ILE A 132 -1.91 0.19 -4.87
CA ILE A 132 -1.71 -1.24 -4.59
C ILE A 132 -3.07 -1.96 -4.63
N PRO A 133 -3.42 -2.65 -5.72
CA PRO A 133 -4.59 -3.51 -5.76
C PRO A 133 -4.35 -4.77 -4.93
N LEU A 134 -5.20 -5.02 -3.94
CA LEU A 134 -5.09 -6.15 -3.01
C LEU A 134 -6.14 -7.21 -3.36
N ALA A 135 -5.71 -8.35 -3.91
CA ALA A 135 -6.61 -9.45 -4.20
C ALA A 135 -7.11 -10.08 -2.89
N PHE A 136 -8.42 -10.27 -2.76
CA PHE A 136 -9.00 -10.91 -1.59
C PHE A 136 -8.72 -12.41 -1.59
N HIS A 137 -8.17 -12.92 -0.49
CA HIS A 137 -8.02 -14.35 -0.25
C HIS A 137 -9.14 -14.79 0.70
N PRO A 138 -10.08 -15.63 0.24
CA PRO A 138 -11.28 -15.97 1.00
C PRO A 138 -11.04 -17.02 2.09
N ASP A 139 -9.97 -17.80 1.97
CA ASP A 139 -9.71 -18.95 2.83
C ASP A 139 -9.50 -18.49 4.28
N ASN A 140 -10.07 -19.24 5.24
CA ASN A 140 -10.04 -18.92 6.67
C ASN A 140 -10.65 -17.54 7.05
N THR A 141 -11.46 -16.93 6.17
CA THR A 141 -12.17 -15.68 6.48
C THR A 141 -13.67 -15.88 6.64
N LYS A 142 -14.27 -15.20 7.62
CA LYS A 142 -15.74 -15.21 7.83
C LYS A 142 -16.49 -14.75 6.58
N LEU A 143 -15.97 -13.72 5.90
CA LEU A 143 -16.57 -13.16 4.70
C LEU A 143 -16.55 -14.17 3.54
N GLY A 144 -15.40 -14.83 3.33
CA GLY A 144 -15.24 -15.87 2.31
C GLY A 144 -16.21 -17.03 2.53
N GLU A 145 -16.33 -17.50 3.77
CA GLU A 145 -17.23 -18.59 4.14
C GLU A 145 -18.71 -18.21 3.99
N GLN A 146 -19.11 -17.02 4.46
CA GLN A 146 -20.49 -16.54 4.46
C GLN A 146 -21.02 -16.35 3.03
N TYR A 147 -20.22 -15.76 2.16
CA TYR A 147 -20.62 -15.42 0.79
C TYR A 147 -20.12 -16.40 -0.26
N LYS A 148 -19.46 -17.50 0.15
CA LYS A 148 -18.87 -18.52 -0.75
C LYS A 148 -17.99 -17.90 -1.83
N ILE A 149 -17.18 -16.93 -1.43
CA ILE A 149 -16.32 -16.16 -2.34
C ILE A 149 -15.19 -17.05 -2.83
N LYS A 150 -14.91 -16.98 -4.12
CA LYS A 150 -13.72 -17.61 -4.72
C LYS A 150 -12.62 -16.58 -4.87
N LYS A 151 -11.38 -17.02 -4.69
CA LYS A 151 -10.20 -16.19 -4.97
C LYS A 151 -10.26 -15.68 -6.42
N PRO A 152 -9.90 -14.41 -6.67
CA PRO A 152 -9.71 -13.89 -8.02
C PRO A 152 -8.80 -14.78 -8.86
N SER A 153 -9.13 -14.93 -10.14
CA SER A 153 -8.23 -15.58 -11.09
C SER A 153 -7.16 -14.60 -11.56
N ALA A 154 -6.03 -15.11 -12.04
CA ALA A 154 -4.96 -14.28 -12.61
C ALA A 154 -5.47 -13.31 -13.69
N LEU A 155 -6.47 -13.69 -14.50
CA LEU A 155 -7.07 -12.80 -15.50
C LEU A 155 -7.86 -11.65 -14.87
N VAL A 156 -8.49 -11.85 -13.71
CA VAL A 156 -9.15 -10.78 -12.95
C VAL A 156 -8.10 -9.83 -12.39
N ASP A 157 -7.02 -10.37 -11.84
CA ASP A 157 -5.94 -9.57 -11.25
C ASP A 157 -5.23 -8.70 -12.28
N LEU A 158 -4.86 -9.28 -13.43
CA LEU A 158 -4.23 -8.56 -14.53
C LEU A 158 -5.15 -7.49 -15.13
N ARG A 159 -6.46 -7.78 -15.24
CA ARG A 159 -7.45 -6.78 -15.66
C ARG A 159 -7.55 -5.63 -14.64
N GLN A 160 -7.55 -5.94 -13.35
CA GLN A 160 -7.60 -4.93 -12.30
C GLN A 160 -6.36 -4.02 -12.33
N MET A 161 -5.19 -4.61 -12.59
CA MET A 161 -3.93 -3.88 -12.78
C MET A 161 -4.03 -2.88 -13.95
N ALA A 162 -4.47 -3.36 -15.11
CA ALA A 162 -4.58 -2.53 -16.32
C ALA A 162 -5.59 -1.39 -16.16
N ILE A 163 -6.75 -1.68 -15.56
CA ILE A 163 -7.77 -0.65 -15.26
C ILE A 163 -7.18 0.41 -14.33
N ALA A 164 -6.48 0.02 -13.27
CA ALA A 164 -5.87 0.97 -12.35
C ALA A 164 -4.84 1.87 -13.04
N ARG A 165 -3.97 1.31 -13.88
CA ARG A 165 -2.97 2.10 -14.64
C ARG A 165 -3.63 3.11 -15.60
N LEU A 166 -4.74 2.74 -16.23
CA LEU A 166 -5.47 3.61 -17.15
C LEU A 166 -6.28 4.70 -16.42
N MET A 167 -6.81 4.39 -15.23
CA MET A 167 -7.66 5.32 -14.48
C MET A 167 -6.89 6.26 -13.57
N LEU A 168 -5.80 5.79 -12.95
CA LEU A 168 -4.99 6.56 -12.01
C LEU A 168 -3.83 7.23 -12.76
N ASP A 169 -4.14 8.10 -13.70
CA ASP A 169 -3.17 8.85 -14.49
C ASP A 169 -2.24 9.74 -13.62
N ASN A 170 -2.68 10.11 -12.41
CA ASN A 170 -1.99 10.99 -11.49
C ASN A 170 -1.33 10.29 -10.29
N VAL A 171 -1.40 8.96 -10.19
CA VAL A 171 -0.64 8.16 -9.22
C VAL A 171 0.57 7.56 -9.95
N PRO A 172 1.83 7.89 -9.56
CA PRO A 172 3.00 7.53 -10.37
C PRO A 172 3.16 6.02 -10.57
N HIS A 173 3.07 5.26 -9.48
CA HIS A 173 3.42 3.83 -9.48
C HIS A 173 2.21 2.93 -9.24
N VAL A 174 2.24 1.74 -9.85
CA VAL A 174 1.29 0.67 -9.57
C VAL A 174 2.06 -0.58 -9.13
N LYS A 175 1.72 -1.10 -7.93
CA LYS A 175 2.43 -2.21 -7.30
C LYS A 175 1.78 -3.57 -7.60
N ALA A 176 2.57 -4.49 -8.13
CA ALA A 176 2.28 -5.92 -8.20
C ALA A 176 2.81 -6.64 -6.95
N TYR A 177 1.95 -6.82 -5.95
CA TYR A 177 2.32 -7.51 -4.73
C TYR A 177 2.24 -9.04 -4.88
N TRP A 178 3.39 -9.70 -5.08
CA TRP A 178 3.42 -11.14 -5.40
C TRP A 178 2.83 -12.02 -4.32
N ILE A 179 2.85 -11.62 -3.04
CA ILE A 179 2.29 -12.42 -1.95
C ILE A 179 0.79 -12.61 -2.17
N MET A 180 0.11 -11.58 -2.67
CA MET A 180 -1.31 -11.65 -2.99
C MET A 180 -1.56 -12.32 -4.34
N LEU A 181 -0.81 -11.94 -5.36
CA LEU A 181 -1.05 -12.32 -6.76
C LEU A 181 -0.51 -13.72 -7.12
N GLY A 182 0.49 -14.20 -6.38
CA GLY A 182 1.40 -15.24 -6.85
C GLY A 182 2.50 -14.69 -7.76
N VAL A 183 3.66 -15.35 -7.75
CA VAL A 183 4.87 -14.90 -8.47
C VAL A 183 4.64 -14.77 -9.97
N GLY A 184 4.02 -15.77 -10.62
CA GLY A 184 3.77 -15.75 -12.06
C GLY A 184 2.81 -14.63 -12.49
N THR A 185 1.73 -14.41 -11.74
CA THR A 185 0.79 -13.31 -11.99
C THR A 185 1.45 -11.95 -11.76
N ALA A 186 2.28 -11.80 -10.71
CA ALA A 186 3.00 -10.56 -10.45
C ALA A 186 4.03 -10.24 -11.55
N GLN A 187 4.74 -11.26 -12.06
CA GLN A 187 5.63 -11.09 -13.20
C GLN A 187 4.86 -10.67 -14.46
N ALA A 188 3.74 -11.32 -14.76
CA ALA A 188 2.88 -10.96 -15.89
C ALA A 188 2.31 -9.53 -15.74
N ALA A 189 2.03 -9.07 -14.51
CA ALA A 189 1.49 -7.74 -14.25
C ALA A 189 2.41 -6.60 -14.72
N LEU A 190 3.71 -6.84 -14.90
CA LEU A 190 4.66 -5.88 -15.49
C LEU A 190 4.36 -5.53 -16.97
N ALA A 191 3.55 -6.36 -17.64
CA ALA A 191 3.00 -6.08 -18.96
C ALA A 191 1.58 -5.48 -18.92
N TYR A 192 0.96 -5.37 -17.74
CA TYR A 192 -0.41 -4.88 -17.52
C TYR A 192 -0.44 -3.58 -16.71
N GLY A 193 0.66 -2.83 -16.68
CA GLY A 193 0.73 -1.50 -16.10
C GLY A 193 1.36 -1.39 -14.72
N ALA A 194 1.78 -2.51 -14.10
CA ALA A 194 2.61 -2.46 -12.90
C ALA A 194 4.06 -2.10 -13.27
N ASP A 195 4.67 -1.21 -12.49
CA ASP A 195 6.08 -0.85 -12.57
C ASP A 195 6.84 -1.16 -11.27
N ASP A 196 6.11 -1.53 -10.22
CA ASP A 196 6.65 -1.84 -8.91
C ASP A 196 6.31 -3.28 -8.51
N ILE A 197 7.33 -4.15 -8.47
CA ILE A 197 7.21 -5.46 -7.82
C ILE A 197 7.81 -5.30 -6.42
N ASP A 198 7.09 -5.73 -5.39
CA ASP A 198 7.38 -5.35 -4.00
C ASP A 198 8.80 -5.74 -3.48
N GLY A 199 9.13 -5.35 -2.25
CA GLY A 199 10.47 -5.56 -1.67
C GLY A 199 10.67 -6.90 -0.97
N THR A 200 11.87 -7.12 -0.42
CA THR A 200 12.25 -8.33 0.34
C THR A 200 11.42 -8.49 1.62
N VAL A 201 10.18 -8.94 1.47
CA VAL A 201 9.35 -9.39 2.56
C VAL A 201 10.03 -10.61 3.16
N ARG A 202 10.42 -10.50 4.43
CA ARG A 202 10.99 -11.62 5.18
C ARG A 202 9.96 -12.36 6.02
N HIS A 203 8.85 -11.71 6.37
CA HIS A 203 7.81 -12.26 7.22
C HIS A 203 6.47 -11.54 6.98
N GLU A 204 5.51 -12.22 6.34
CA GLU A 204 4.15 -11.70 6.10
C GLU A 204 3.11 -12.67 6.64
N LEU A 205 2.51 -12.35 7.78
CA LEU A 205 1.59 -13.25 8.48
C LEU A 205 0.15 -13.13 7.97
N ILE A 206 -0.31 -11.92 7.65
CA ILE A 206 -1.73 -11.65 7.38
C ILE A 206 -2.25 -12.46 6.18
N TYR A 207 -1.49 -12.47 5.07
CA TYR A 207 -1.92 -13.18 3.86
C TYR A 207 -1.66 -14.68 3.90
N HIS A 208 -0.62 -15.14 4.60
CA HIS A 208 -0.40 -16.57 4.79
C HIS A 208 -1.48 -17.18 5.70
N ASP A 209 -1.88 -16.47 6.76
CA ASP A 209 -3.02 -16.84 7.61
C ASP A 209 -4.34 -16.90 6.79
N ALA A 210 -4.47 -16.01 5.79
CA ALA A 210 -5.57 -15.99 4.83
C ALA A 210 -5.42 -16.96 3.64
N GLY A 211 -4.42 -17.86 3.64
CA GLY A 211 -4.28 -18.95 2.67
C GLY A 211 -3.35 -18.70 1.47
N ALA A 212 -2.53 -17.64 1.50
CA ALA A 212 -1.50 -17.45 0.47
C ALA A 212 -0.49 -18.62 0.45
N THR A 213 -0.24 -19.17 -0.74
CA THR A 213 0.70 -20.31 -0.95
C THR A 213 2.06 -19.88 -1.49
N THR A 214 2.35 -18.57 -1.46
CA THR A 214 3.61 -18.01 -1.94
C THR A 214 4.77 -18.33 -1.00
N PRO A 215 6.02 -18.22 -1.47
CA PRO A 215 7.17 -18.28 -0.57
C PRO A 215 7.11 -17.19 0.50
N GLU A 216 7.54 -17.51 1.71
CA GLU A 216 7.65 -16.55 2.83
C GLU A 216 8.70 -15.45 2.57
N VAL A 217 9.71 -15.77 1.74
CA VAL A 217 10.82 -14.90 1.38
C VAL A 217 11.12 -14.99 -0.10
N MET A 218 11.37 -13.84 -0.74
CA MET A 218 11.96 -13.78 -2.09
C MET A 218 13.26 -12.98 -2.06
N SER A 219 14.33 -13.54 -2.64
CA SER A 219 15.63 -12.89 -2.71
C SER A 219 15.67 -11.78 -3.76
N VAL A 220 16.60 -10.84 -3.59
CA VAL A 220 16.83 -9.74 -4.54
C VAL A 220 17.13 -10.27 -5.94
N GLU A 221 17.95 -11.32 -6.07
CA GLU A 221 18.28 -11.89 -7.38
C GLU A 221 17.08 -12.56 -8.06
N GLN A 222 16.18 -13.20 -7.29
CA GLN A 222 14.92 -13.71 -7.85
C GLN A 222 14.05 -12.58 -8.40
N ILE A 223 13.89 -11.47 -7.65
CA ILE A 223 13.13 -10.31 -8.12
C ILE A 223 13.73 -9.75 -9.41
N ARG A 224 15.06 -9.54 -9.42
CA ARG A 224 15.77 -9.05 -10.62
C ARG A 224 15.56 -9.98 -11.82
N ARG A 225 15.61 -11.29 -11.60
CA ARG A 225 15.38 -12.29 -12.65
C ARG A 225 13.96 -12.18 -13.20
N LEU A 226 12.94 -12.11 -12.36
CA LEU A 226 11.54 -11.97 -12.78
C LEU A 226 11.33 -10.73 -13.66
N ILE A 227 11.90 -9.59 -13.25
CA ILE A 227 11.80 -8.33 -14.00
C ILE A 227 12.49 -8.45 -15.36
N ARG A 228 13.71 -9.01 -15.42
CA ARG A 228 14.44 -9.20 -16.68
C ARG A 228 13.75 -10.16 -17.64
N GLU A 229 13.26 -11.29 -17.12
CA GLU A 229 12.51 -12.27 -17.91
C GLU A 229 11.19 -11.70 -18.46
N ALA A 230 10.61 -10.70 -17.79
CA ALA A 230 9.46 -9.92 -18.28
C ALA A 230 9.85 -8.82 -19.30
N GLY A 231 11.13 -8.73 -19.69
CA GLY A 231 11.63 -7.74 -20.65
C GLY A 231 11.78 -6.32 -20.08
N ARG A 232 11.98 -6.18 -18.76
CA ARG A 232 12.12 -4.89 -18.06
C ARG A 232 13.49 -4.74 -17.41
N GLU A 233 13.85 -3.51 -17.04
CA GLU A 233 15.07 -3.21 -16.29
C GLU A 233 14.78 -3.20 -14.77
N PRO A 234 15.47 -4.03 -13.96
CA PRO A 234 15.31 -4.00 -12.51
C PRO A 234 16.03 -2.81 -11.89
N ILE A 235 15.26 -1.92 -11.26
CA ILE A 235 15.77 -0.76 -10.52
C ILE A 235 15.51 -0.96 -9.04
N GLU A 236 16.56 -0.93 -8.22
CA GLU A 236 16.41 -0.89 -6.76
C GLU A 236 16.05 0.53 -6.33
N ARG A 237 15.12 0.64 -5.37
CA ARG A 237 14.60 1.91 -4.89
C ARG A 237 14.42 1.93 -3.38
N ASP A 238 14.39 3.12 -2.83
CA ASP A 238 13.97 3.34 -1.45
C ASP A 238 12.44 3.46 -1.32
N THR A 239 11.98 3.75 -0.11
CA THR A 239 10.56 3.95 0.22
C THR A 239 9.93 5.14 -0.52
N LEU A 240 10.72 6.15 -0.88
CA LEU A 240 10.28 7.37 -1.55
C LEU A 240 10.52 7.33 -3.06
N TYR A 241 10.75 6.14 -3.62
CA TYR A 241 11.00 5.91 -5.05
C TYR A 241 12.24 6.65 -5.59
N ARG A 242 13.26 6.84 -4.76
CA ARG A 242 14.60 7.25 -5.22
C ARG A 242 15.41 6.02 -5.57
N ARG A 243 16.17 6.07 -6.65
CA ARG A 243 17.07 4.98 -7.05
C ARG A 243 18.09 4.72 -5.93
N VAL A 244 18.36 3.45 -5.65
CA VAL A 244 19.43 3.04 -4.72
C VAL A 244 20.62 2.56 -5.54
N ASP A 245 21.74 3.25 -5.40
CA ASP A 245 23.01 2.85 -6.00
C ASP A 245 23.87 2.17 -4.93
N ARG A 246 24.07 0.86 -5.06
CA ARG A 246 24.93 0.07 -4.17
C ARG A 246 26.37 0.07 -4.67
N THR A 247 27.33 0.35 -3.78
CA THR A 247 28.77 0.20 -4.00
C THR A 247 29.36 -0.81 -3.01
N ALA A 248 30.64 -1.14 -3.14
CA ALA A 248 31.32 -2.00 -2.17
C ALA A 248 31.38 -1.36 -0.77
N GLU A 249 31.37 -0.02 -0.69
CA GLU A 249 31.45 0.72 0.56
C GLU A 249 30.08 1.04 1.19
N GLY A 250 28.96 0.73 0.53
CA GLY A 250 27.62 0.98 1.06
C GLY A 250 26.56 1.23 -0.01
N TRP A 251 25.65 2.16 0.25
CA TRP A 251 24.63 2.58 -0.71
C TRP A 251 24.42 4.09 -0.62
N LYS A 252 23.98 4.68 -1.72
CA LYS A 252 23.56 6.08 -1.79
C LYS A 252 22.23 6.19 -2.53
N LEU A 253 21.52 7.28 -2.25
CA LEU A 253 20.30 7.62 -2.97
C LEU A 253 20.66 8.43 -4.21
N GLY A 254 20.13 7.99 -5.35
CA GLY A 254 20.20 8.69 -6.61
C GLY A 254 18.92 9.50 -6.88
N GLU A 255 18.69 9.77 -8.14
CA GLU A 255 17.54 10.55 -8.61
C GLU A 255 16.19 9.87 -8.31
N PRO A 256 15.09 10.65 -8.16
CA PRO A 256 13.74 10.12 -8.15
C PRO A 256 13.44 9.31 -9.41
N ILE A 257 12.79 8.16 -9.24
CA ILE A 257 12.35 7.32 -10.35
C ILE A 257 11.07 7.93 -10.92
N THR A 258 11.15 8.43 -12.14
CA THR A 258 9.99 8.92 -12.88
C THR A 258 9.44 7.80 -13.78
N VAL A 259 8.14 7.52 -13.67
CA VAL A 259 7.46 6.66 -14.64
C VAL A 259 7.09 7.52 -15.84
N GLY A 260 7.60 7.17 -17.03
CA GLY A 260 7.23 7.84 -18.27
C GLY A 260 5.72 7.69 -18.54
N VAL A 261 5.09 8.78 -18.98
CA VAL A 261 3.71 8.77 -19.51
C VAL A 261 3.71 8.17 -20.91
#